data_AF-A0A1D6EZB3-F1
#
_entry.id   AF-A0A1D6EZB3-F1
#
_cell.length_a   1.000
_cell.length_b   1.000
_cell.length_c   1.000
_cell.angle_alpha   90.00
_cell.angle_beta   90.00
_cell.angle_gamma   90.00
#
_symmetry.space_group_name_H-M   'P 1'
#
loop_
_entity.id
_entity.type
_entity.pdbx_description
1 polymer ?
#
loop_
_entity_poly.entity_id
_entity_poly.type
_entity_poly.pdbx_seq_one_letter_code
_entity_poly.pdbx_strand_id
1 'polypeptide(L)'
;MSSTVPKSSNIFWHDCLVGKTDRQKLLNQKGCVVWITGLSGSGKSTLACTLGRELHTRGKLAYVLDGDNLRHGLNKDLGFKAEDRAENIRRVDAGLVCIASLISPYRRDRESCRALLSDGSFIEVFLNMSLELCEARDPKGLYKLARAGKIKGFTGIDDPYEAPLNCEIEIKEIDGVCPSPSDMAGQVVTYLEEKGFLHE
;
A
#
# COMPACT_ATOMS: atom_id res chain seq x y z
N MET A 1 -6.48 -6.95 37.31
CA MET A 1 -7.68 -7.34 36.53
C MET A 1 -8.39 -6.05 36.12
N SER A 2 -8.20 -5.59 34.88
CA SER A 2 -8.81 -4.36 34.38
C SER A 2 -9.89 -4.74 33.37
N SER A 3 -11.13 -4.43 33.72
CA SER A 3 -12.34 -4.67 32.95
C SER A 3 -12.35 -3.86 31.64
N THR A 4 -12.35 -4.54 30.50
CA THR A 4 -12.61 -3.94 29.19
C THR A 4 -14.11 -3.89 28.94
N VAL A 5 -14.65 -2.68 28.80
CA VAL A 5 -16.04 -2.36 28.46
C VAL A 5 -16.44 -3.00 27.12
N PRO A 6 -17.66 -3.56 26.95
CA PRO A 6 -18.07 -4.17 25.68
C PRO A 6 -18.34 -3.10 24.61
N LYS A 7 -17.84 -3.34 23.39
CA LYS A 7 -18.22 -2.57 22.18
C LYS A 7 -19.70 -2.82 21.86
N SER A 8 -20.53 -1.78 22.03
CA SER A 8 -21.90 -1.55 21.52
C SER A 8 -22.76 -2.80 21.21
N SER A 9 -23.72 -3.08 22.10
CA SER A 9 -24.62 -4.25 22.07
C SER A 9 -25.79 -4.17 21.07
N ASN A 10 -25.92 -3.09 20.30
CA ASN A 10 -27.08 -2.83 19.43
C ASN A 10 -26.65 -2.49 17.99
N ILE A 11 -25.87 -3.35 17.34
CA ILE A 11 -25.53 -3.21 15.92
C ILE A 11 -26.29 -4.27 15.13
N PHE A 12 -27.13 -3.83 14.20
CA PHE A 12 -27.79 -4.69 13.22
C PHE A 12 -27.13 -4.47 11.87
N TRP A 13 -26.74 -5.56 11.22
CA TRP A 13 -26.27 -5.49 9.83
C TRP A 13 -27.47 -5.25 8.92
N HIS A 14 -27.41 -4.19 8.14
CA HIS A 14 -28.41 -3.91 7.12
C HIS A 14 -27.87 -4.33 5.76
N ASP A 15 -28.45 -5.38 5.19
CA ASP A 15 -28.12 -5.78 3.83
C ASP A 15 -28.58 -4.72 2.84
N CYS A 16 -27.64 -4.19 2.06
CA CYS A 16 -27.94 -3.31 0.95
C CYS A 16 -28.25 -4.16 -0.28
N LEU A 17 -29.22 -3.72 -1.09
CA LEU A 17 -29.57 -4.36 -2.36
C LEU A 17 -28.41 -4.38 -3.38
N VAL A 18 -27.39 -3.52 -3.17
CA VAL A 18 -26.20 -3.45 -4.02
C VAL A 18 -25.01 -4.08 -3.27
N GLY A 19 -24.59 -5.25 -3.73
CA GLY A 19 -23.47 -6.00 -3.17
C GLY A 19 -22.13 -5.66 -3.81
N LYS A 20 -21.08 -6.37 -3.37
CA LYS A 20 -19.73 -6.27 -3.93
C LYS A 20 -19.72 -6.61 -5.43
N THR A 21 -20.38 -7.71 -5.81
CA THR A 21 -20.44 -8.17 -7.20
C THR A 21 -21.10 -7.16 -8.13
N ASP A 22 -22.17 -6.49 -7.68
CA ASP A 22 -22.86 -5.46 -8.47
C ASP A 22 -21.98 -4.25 -8.73
N ARG A 23 -21.19 -3.83 -7.73
CA ARG A 23 -20.20 -2.75 -7.87
C ARG A 23 -19.07 -3.13 -8.81
N GLN A 24 -18.56 -4.36 -8.71
CA GLN A 24 -17.51 -4.86 -9.60
C GLN A 24 -17.99 -4.92 -11.06
N LYS A 25 -19.23 -5.37 -11.28
CA LYS A 25 -19.91 -5.34 -12.59
C LYS A 25 -20.02 -3.92 -13.14
N LEU A 26 -20.51 -2.99 -12.32
CA LEU A 26 -20.66 -1.59 -12.71
C LEU A 26 -19.33 -0.95 -13.11
N LEU A 27 -18.25 -1.24 -12.37
CA LEU A 27 -16.93 -0.69 -12.60
C LEU A 27 -16.11 -1.49 -13.64
N ASN A 28 -16.60 -2.65 -14.07
CA ASN A 28 -15.85 -3.60 -14.91
C ASN A 28 -14.42 -3.86 -14.37
N GLN A 29 -14.32 -4.11 -13.07
CA GLN A 29 -13.08 -4.42 -12.35
C GLN A 29 -13.38 -5.11 -11.02
N LYS A 30 -12.37 -5.79 -10.45
CA LYS A 30 -12.45 -6.35 -9.09
C LYS A 30 -11.65 -5.49 -8.12
N GLY A 31 -12.20 -5.31 -6.92
CA GLY A 31 -11.49 -4.58 -5.87
C GLY A 31 -10.28 -5.36 -5.37
N CYS A 32 -9.16 -4.67 -5.15
CA CYS A 32 -7.95 -5.24 -4.56
C CYS A 32 -7.14 -4.16 -3.84
N VAL A 33 -6.19 -4.59 -3.02
CA VAL A 33 -5.20 -3.71 -2.39
C VAL A 33 -3.84 -3.98 -3.01
N VAL A 34 -3.28 -2.96 -3.65
CA VAL A 34 -1.87 -2.92 -4.07
C VAL A 34 -1.09 -2.28 -2.92
N TRP A 35 -0.39 -3.11 -2.16
CA TRP A 35 0.39 -2.69 -0.99
C TRP A 35 1.86 -2.49 -1.36
N ILE A 36 2.26 -1.24 -1.56
CA ILE A 36 3.63 -0.88 -1.92
C ILE A 36 4.45 -0.66 -0.64
N THR A 37 5.48 -1.49 -0.46
CA THR A 37 6.40 -1.47 0.68
C THR A 37 7.86 -1.29 0.22
N GLY A 38 8.68 -0.64 1.04
CA GLY A 38 10.08 -0.35 0.71
C GLY A 38 10.69 0.76 1.55
N LEU A 39 12.02 0.89 1.51
CA LEU A 39 12.77 1.93 2.21
C LEU A 39 12.34 3.36 1.82
N SER A 40 12.60 4.34 2.70
CA SER A 40 12.43 5.75 2.32
C SER A 40 13.27 6.05 1.08
N GLY A 41 12.76 6.82 0.11
CA GLY A 41 13.50 7.10 -1.13
C GLY A 41 13.50 5.98 -2.18
N SER A 42 12.91 4.80 -1.91
CA SER A 42 12.84 3.70 -2.90
C SER A 42 11.93 3.98 -4.11
N GLY A 43 11.06 5.00 -4.03
CA GLY A 43 10.17 5.40 -5.13
C GLY A 43 8.68 5.03 -4.96
N LYS A 44 8.26 4.60 -3.77
CA LYS A 44 6.87 4.17 -3.49
C LYS A 44 5.79 5.16 -3.94
N SER A 45 5.89 6.42 -3.51
CA SER A 45 4.90 7.46 -3.86
C SER A 45 4.91 7.74 -5.37
N THR A 46 6.08 7.69 -6.01
CA THR A 46 6.21 7.85 -7.46
C THR A 46 5.51 6.72 -8.19
N LEU A 47 5.74 5.46 -7.79
CA LEU A 47 5.03 4.31 -8.34
C LEU A 47 3.53 4.42 -8.11
N ALA A 48 3.09 4.75 -6.89
CA ALA A 48 1.67 4.85 -6.56
C ALA A 48 0.93 5.88 -7.43
N CYS A 49 1.53 7.06 -7.62
CA CYS A 49 0.97 8.10 -8.50
C CYS A 49 0.95 7.67 -9.97
N THR A 50 2.05 7.08 -10.47
CA THR A 50 2.12 6.64 -11.87
C THR A 50 1.15 5.50 -12.14
N LEU A 51 1.04 4.52 -11.23
CA LEU A 51 0.08 3.43 -11.31
C LEU A 51 -1.37 3.95 -11.27
N GLY A 52 -1.68 4.89 -10.37
CA GLY A 52 -3.00 5.51 -10.32
C GLY A 52 -3.38 6.20 -11.62
N ARG A 53 -2.43 6.92 -12.24
CA ARG A 53 -2.62 7.55 -13.57
C ARG A 53 -2.82 6.52 -14.69
N GLU A 54 -2.04 5.44 -14.67
CA GLU A 54 -2.13 4.38 -15.68
C GLU A 54 -3.49 3.68 -15.61
N LEU A 55 -3.94 3.31 -14.41
CA LEU A 55 -5.26 2.72 -14.18
C LEU A 55 -6.40 3.66 -14.60
N HIS A 56 -6.30 4.94 -14.24
CA HIS A 56 -7.28 5.95 -14.68
C HIS A 56 -7.38 6.05 -16.21
N THR A 57 -6.23 6.03 -16.91
CA THR A 57 -6.19 6.09 -18.38
C THR A 57 -6.84 4.86 -19.03
N ARG A 58 -6.85 3.72 -18.33
CA ARG A 58 -7.54 2.48 -18.72
C ARG A 58 -9.01 2.43 -18.28
N GLY A 59 -9.55 3.53 -17.75
CA GLY A 59 -10.93 3.60 -17.25
C GLY A 59 -11.16 2.82 -15.94
N LYS A 60 -10.09 2.54 -15.19
CA LYS A 60 -10.16 1.82 -13.91
C LYS A 60 -10.15 2.79 -12.74
N LEU A 61 -11.02 2.51 -11.76
CA LEU A 61 -11.15 3.32 -10.56
C LEU A 61 -10.14 2.86 -9.51
N ALA A 62 -9.14 3.70 -9.27
CA ALA A 62 -8.12 3.50 -8.25
C ALA A 62 -8.11 4.66 -7.25
N TYR A 63 -7.66 4.39 -6.02
CA TYR A 63 -7.48 5.41 -5.00
C TYR A 63 -6.13 5.23 -4.29
N VAL A 64 -5.34 6.28 -4.22
CA VAL A 64 -3.99 6.27 -3.64
C VAL A 64 -4.03 6.73 -2.19
N LEU A 65 -3.53 5.87 -1.31
CA LEU A 65 -3.33 6.11 0.12
C LEU A 65 -1.82 6.21 0.38
N ASP A 66 -1.28 7.42 0.22
CA ASP A 66 0.13 7.69 0.45
C ASP A 66 0.39 8.14 1.89
N GLY A 67 1.39 7.54 2.54
CA GLY A 67 1.72 7.80 3.94
C GLY A 67 2.06 9.25 4.26
N ASP A 68 2.54 10.05 3.31
CA ASP A 68 2.76 11.49 3.54
C ASP A 68 1.43 12.25 3.47
N ASN A 69 0.56 11.94 2.50
CA ASN A 69 -0.74 12.59 2.33
C ASN A 69 -1.70 12.26 3.47
N LEU A 70 -1.67 11.01 3.95
CA LEU A 70 -2.48 10.55 5.08
C LEU A 70 -2.20 11.37 6.35
N ARG A 71 -0.93 11.75 6.58
CA ARG A 71 -0.52 12.56 7.74
C ARG A 71 -1.06 14.00 7.73
N HIS A 72 -1.48 14.51 6.57
CA HIS A 72 -2.06 15.84 6.45
C HIS A 72 -3.57 15.90 6.76
N GLY A 73 -4.26 14.76 6.87
CA GLY A 73 -5.72 14.70 6.98
C GLY A 73 -6.21 13.67 7.98
N LEU A 74 -6.93 12.65 7.47
CA LEU A 74 -7.62 11.60 8.24
C LEU A 74 -6.71 10.90 9.27
N ASN A 75 -5.40 10.88 9.00
CA ASN A 75 -4.40 10.12 9.73
C ASN A 75 -3.30 11.01 10.34
N LYS A 76 -3.66 12.20 10.83
CA LYS A 76 -2.72 13.10 11.54
C LYS A 76 -1.96 12.41 12.68
N ASP A 77 -2.52 11.33 13.23
CA ASP A 77 -1.95 10.49 14.30
C ASP A 77 -1.87 8.98 13.95
N LEU A 78 -2.01 8.56 12.68
CA LEU A 78 -2.32 7.17 12.30
C LEU A 78 -1.37 6.56 11.26
N GLY A 79 -1.02 5.29 11.50
CA GLY A 79 -0.12 4.45 10.71
C GLY A 79 -0.77 3.10 10.39
N PHE A 80 -0.47 2.04 11.15
CA PHE A 80 -0.99 0.67 10.97
C PHE A 80 -2.21 0.36 11.85
N LYS A 81 -2.99 1.38 12.25
CA LYS A 81 -4.03 1.17 13.26
C LYS A 81 -5.24 0.43 12.69
N ALA A 82 -6.12 -0.06 13.57
CA ALA A 82 -7.25 -0.89 13.17
C ALA A 82 -8.22 -0.16 12.23
N GLU A 83 -8.34 1.15 12.41
CA GLU A 83 -9.21 2.03 11.64
C GLU A 83 -8.74 2.14 10.18
N ASP A 84 -7.42 2.28 9.97
CA ASP A 84 -6.80 2.33 8.65
C ASP A 84 -7.06 1.04 7.86
N ARG A 85 -6.98 -0.09 8.56
CA ARG A 85 -7.24 -1.41 7.99
C ARG A 85 -8.70 -1.58 7.57
N ALA A 86 -9.65 -1.12 8.40
CA ALA A 86 -11.07 -1.16 8.07
C ALA A 86 -11.40 -0.34 6.82
N GLU A 87 -10.74 0.81 6.65
CA GLU A 87 -10.94 1.70 5.51
C GLU A 87 -10.39 1.09 4.20
N ASN A 88 -9.31 0.31 4.27
CA ASN A 88 -8.80 -0.45 3.12
C ASN A 88 -9.77 -1.56 2.68
N ILE A 89 -10.28 -2.34 3.63
CA ILE A 89 -11.28 -3.40 3.35
C ILE A 89 -12.53 -2.78 2.72
N ARG A 90 -13.02 -1.67 3.28
CA ARG A 90 -14.20 -0.97 2.77
C ARG A 90 -14.04 -0.54 1.30
N ARG A 91 -12.85 -0.09 0.90
CA ARG A 91 -12.57 0.28 -0.51
C ARG A 91 -12.55 -0.92 -1.44
N VAL A 92 -11.97 -2.04 -1.01
CA VAL A 92 -11.99 -3.30 -1.76
C VAL A 92 -13.42 -3.80 -1.95
N ASP A 93 -14.24 -3.75 -0.90
CA ASP A 93 -15.65 -4.13 -0.99
C ASP A 93 -16.48 -3.17 -1.85
N ALA A 94 -16.03 -1.93 -2.03
CA ALA A 94 -16.56 -0.97 -2.98
C ALA A 94 -16.13 -1.23 -4.45
N GLY A 95 -15.23 -2.19 -4.68
CA GLY A 95 -14.74 -2.57 -6.01
C GLY A 95 -13.54 -1.76 -6.51
N LEU A 96 -12.93 -0.92 -5.66
CA LEU A 96 -11.81 -0.06 -6.05
C LEU A 96 -10.46 -0.80 -5.99
N VAL A 97 -9.53 -0.39 -6.86
CA VAL A 97 -8.09 -0.70 -6.69
C VAL A 97 -7.50 0.28 -5.68
N CYS A 98 -7.28 -0.18 -4.45
CA CYS A 98 -6.71 0.62 -3.38
C CYS A 98 -5.18 0.52 -3.41
N ILE A 99 -4.48 1.62 -3.69
CA ILE A 99 -3.01 1.65 -3.76
C ILE A 99 -2.49 2.25 -2.46
N ALA A 100 -1.95 1.42 -1.57
CA ALA A 100 -1.33 1.87 -0.33
C ALA A 100 0.19 2.03 -0.52
N SER A 101 0.71 3.23 -0.28
CA SER A 101 2.14 3.57 -0.37
C SER A 101 2.67 3.91 1.02
N LEU A 102 3.27 2.92 1.69
CA LEU A 102 3.74 3.04 3.07
C LEU A 102 5.14 2.43 3.18
N ILE A 103 5.96 2.90 4.13
CA ILE A 103 7.23 2.22 4.40
C ILE A 103 6.95 0.80 4.87
N SER A 104 5.99 0.65 5.81
CA SER A 104 5.59 -0.64 6.38
C SER A 104 6.75 -1.56 6.71
N PRO A 105 7.65 -1.14 7.61
CA PRO A 105 8.93 -1.82 7.84
C PRO A 105 8.76 -3.22 8.43
N TYR A 106 7.74 -3.46 9.25
CA TYR A 106 7.56 -4.72 9.96
C TYR A 106 6.68 -5.70 9.18
N ARG A 107 7.15 -6.92 8.97
CA ARG A 107 6.41 -7.98 8.24
C ARG A 107 5.10 -8.30 8.91
N ARG A 108 5.12 -8.44 10.24
CA ARG A 108 3.93 -8.79 11.04
C ARG A 108 2.76 -7.85 10.76
N ASP A 109 3.02 -6.55 10.60
CA ASP A 109 1.99 -5.56 10.34
C ASP A 109 1.40 -5.74 8.94
N ARG A 110 2.26 -5.99 7.93
CA ARG A 110 1.82 -6.27 6.55
C ARG A 110 1.03 -7.57 6.46
N GLU A 111 1.47 -8.62 7.15
CA GLU A 111 0.74 -9.90 7.27
C GLU A 111 -0.62 -9.71 7.94
N SER A 112 -0.70 -8.86 8.98
CA SER A 112 -1.97 -8.54 9.63
C SER A 112 -2.94 -7.81 8.69
N CYS A 113 -2.44 -6.95 7.81
CA CYS A 113 -3.26 -6.31 6.77
C CYS A 113 -3.70 -7.32 5.70
N ARG A 114 -2.79 -8.21 5.27
CA ARG A 114 -3.06 -9.28 4.31
C ARG A 114 -4.18 -10.20 4.79
N ALA A 115 -4.14 -10.62 6.05
CA ALA A 115 -5.11 -11.53 6.66
C ALA A 115 -6.55 -10.98 6.76
N LEU A 116 -6.75 -9.67 6.52
CA LEU A 116 -8.07 -9.04 6.56
C LEU A 116 -8.81 -9.07 5.23
N LEU A 117 -8.14 -9.47 4.16
CA LEU A 117 -8.69 -9.52 2.82
C LEU A 117 -8.86 -10.97 2.38
N SER A 118 -9.81 -11.20 1.47
CA SER A 118 -9.95 -12.50 0.83
C SER A 118 -8.67 -12.90 0.09
N ASP A 119 -8.35 -14.20 0.10
CA ASP A 119 -7.18 -14.75 -0.57
C ASP A 119 -7.02 -14.20 -1.99
N GLY A 120 -5.82 -13.68 -2.28
CA GLY A 120 -5.44 -13.10 -3.56
C GLY A 120 -5.79 -11.62 -3.77
N SER A 121 -6.63 -11.00 -2.92
CA SER A 121 -7.01 -9.57 -3.07
C SER A 121 -6.02 -8.58 -2.44
N PHE A 122 -4.96 -9.07 -1.81
CA PHE A 122 -3.84 -8.29 -1.28
C PHE A 122 -2.59 -8.59 -2.09
N ILE A 123 -2.03 -7.57 -2.72
CA ILE A 123 -0.92 -7.66 -3.66
C ILE A 123 0.22 -6.84 -3.10
N GLU A 124 1.17 -7.51 -2.47
CA GLU A 124 2.35 -6.88 -1.90
C GLU A 124 3.39 -6.62 -2.99
N VAL A 125 3.67 -5.35 -3.22
CA VAL A 125 4.68 -4.86 -4.15
C VAL A 125 5.89 -4.39 -3.36
N PHE A 126 6.97 -5.15 -3.43
CA PHE A 126 8.22 -4.83 -2.77
C PHE A 126 9.12 -4.01 -3.69
N LEU A 127 9.39 -2.75 -3.31
CA LEU A 127 10.48 -1.97 -3.92
C LEU A 127 11.80 -2.32 -3.23
N ASN A 128 12.46 -3.34 -3.77
CA ASN A 128 13.76 -3.84 -3.32
C ASN A 128 14.90 -2.97 -3.89
N MET A 129 15.01 -1.75 -3.37
CA MET A 129 16.11 -0.83 -3.67
C MET A 129 17.12 -0.91 -2.53
N SER A 130 18.41 -0.84 -2.87
CA SER A 130 19.47 -0.84 -1.88
C SER A 130 19.38 0.40 -0.97
N LEU A 131 19.88 0.26 0.26
CA LEU A 131 19.95 1.39 1.19
C LEU A 131 20.85 2.48 0.62
N GLU A 132 21.96 2.10 -0.01
CA GLU A 132 22.92 2.97 -0.67
C GLU A 132 22.25 3.80 -1.77
N LEU A 133 21.44 3.18 -2.63
CA LEU A 133 20.70 3.91 -3.67
C LEU A 133 19.68 4.87 -3.04
N CYS A 134 18.97 4.43 -2.00
CA CYS A 134 17.98 5.25 -1.31
C CYS A 134 18.62 6.47 -0.62
N GLU A 135 19.77 6.28 0.03
CA GLU A 135 20.59 7.34 0.65
C GLU A 135 21.17 8.30 -0.39
N ALA A 136 21.62 7.78 -1.54
CA ALA A 136 22.14 8.62 -2.62
C ALA A 136 21.05 9.54 -3.21
N ARG A 137 19.81 9.04 -3.31
CA ARG A 137 18.67 9.82 -3.82
C ARG A 137 18.20 10.90 -2.85
N ASP A 138 18.09 10.57 -1.56
CA ASP A 138 17.63 11.40 -0.43
C ASP A 138 16.82 12.68 -0.81
N PRO A 139 15.67 12.54 -1.50
CA PRO A 139 14.98 13.70 -2.10
C PRO A 139 14.41 14.67 -1.07
N LYS A 140 14.26 14.21 0.18
CA LYS A 140 13.72 14.98 1.30
C LYS A 140 14.79 15.35 2.34
N GLY A 141 16.06 14.98 2.13
CA GLY A 141 17.13 15.21 3.09
C GLY A 141 17.02 14.39 4.39
N LEU A 142 16.16 13.38 4.44
CA LEU A 142 15.84 12.63 5.65
C LEU A 142 16.99 11.71 6.06
N TYR A 143 17.67 11.10 5.10
CA TYR A 143 18.83 10.25 5.40
C TYR A 143 19.98 11.07 5.96
N LYS A 144 20.27 12.25 5.41
CA LYS A 144 21.26 13.18 5.97
C LYS A 144 20.93 13.58 7.40
N LEU A 145 19.66 13.86 7.70
CA LEU A 145 19.21 14.21 9.05
C LEU A 145 19.32 13.02 10.02
N ALA A 146 18.98 11.81 9.59
CA ALA A 146 19.11 10.59 10.38
C ALA A 146 20.59 10.26 10.68
N ARG A 147 21.46 10.30 9.67
CA ARG A 147 22.92 10.11 9.83
C ARG A 147 23.55 11.15 10.76
N ALA A 148 23.01 12.38 10.78
CA ALA A 148 23.42 13.43 11.71
C ALA A 148 22.80 13.30 13.12
N GLY A 149 22.02 12.24 13.40
CA GLY A 149 21.37 11.99 14.68
C GLY A 149 20.20 12.94 15.01
N LYS A 150 19.72 13.71 14.03
CA LYS A 150 18.60 14.66 14.21
C LYS A 150 17.23 13.98 14.13
N ILE A 151 17.17 12.81 13.48
CA ILE A 151 15.99 11.94 13.43
C ILE A 151 16.40 10.61 14.06
N LYS A 152 15.60 10.12 15.01
CA LYS A 152 15.76 8.80 15.65
C LYS A 152 14.68 7.85 15.15
N GLY A 153 14.96 6.55 15.15
CA GLY A 153 14.04 5.51 14.71
C GLY A 153 13.75 5.59 13.21
N PHE A 154 14.73 6.00 12.42
CA PHE A 154 14.65 6.06 10.98
C PHE A 154 14.92 4.69 10.35
N THR A 155 13.90 4.17 9.67
CA THR A 155 13.93 2.87 9.00
C THR A 155 15.11 2.75 8.03
N GLY A 156 15.90 1.68 8.18
CA GLY A 156 17.11 1.39 7.40
C GLY A 156 18.40 1.99 7.99
N ILE A 157 18.31 2.86 9.00
CA ILE A 157 19.47 3.45 9.69
C ILE A 157 19.56 2.95 11.13
N ASP A 158 18.57 3.29 11.96
CA ASP A 158 18.51 2.95 13.39
C ASP A 158 17.20 2.25 13.80
N ASP A 159 16.33 1.94 12.82
CA ASP A 159 15.15 1.07 12.93
C ASP A 159 15.15 0.05 11.77
N PRO A 160 14.80 -1.24 11.98
CA PRO A 160 14.93 -2.24 10.93
C PRO A 160 13.88 -2.10 9.82
N TYR A 161 14.23 -2.55 8.62
CA TYR A 161 13.29 -2.85 7.56
C TYR A 161 13.27 -4.36 7.32
N GLU A 162 12.15 -5.01 7.55
CA GLU A 162 11.97 -6.43 7.32
C GLU A 162 11.41 -6.65 5.92
N ALA A 163 12.27 -7.05 4.99
CA ALA A 163 11.87 -7.35 3.61
C ALA A 163 10.78 -8.44 3.56
N PRO A 164 9.78 -8.35 2.67
CA PRO A 164 8.80 -9.41 2.46
C PRO A 164 9.47 -10.73 2.10
N LEU A 165 8.95 -11.85 2.62
CA LEU A 165 9.44 -13.18 2.24
C LEU A 165 8.75 -13.72 0.98
N ASN A 166 7.48 -13.39 0.79
CA ASN A 166 6.62 -13.90 -0.28
C ASN A 166 5.75 -12.76 -0.84
N CYS A 167 6.37 -11.73 -1.42
CA CYS A 167 5.63 -10.69 -2.11
C CYS A 167 5.14 -11.17 -3.48
N GLU A 168 4.00 -10.66 -3.92
CA GLU A 168 3.45 -10.95 -5.26
C GLU A 168 4.30 -10.33 -6.38
N ILE A 169 4.87 -9.15 -6.13
CA ILE A 169 5.69 -8.42 -7.11
C ILE A 169 6.93 -7.88 -6.39
N GLU A 170 8.11 -8.24 -6.90
CA GLU A 170 9.38 -7.66 -6.48
C GLU A 170 9.96 -6.79 -7.60
N ILE A 171 10.19 -5.51 -7.30
CA ILE A 171 10.81 -4.56 -8.22
C ILE A 171 12.15 -4.17 -7.63
N LYS A 172 13.23 -4.48 -8.36
CA LYS A 172 14.62 -4.22 -7.95
C LYS A 172 15.33 -3.26 -8.89
N GLU A 173 16.39 -2.65 -8.38
CA GLU A 173 17.35 -1.93 -9.21
C GLU A 173 18.09 -2.86 -10.19
N ILE A 174 18.47 -2.31 -11.34
CA ILE A 174 19.27 -2.98 -12.36
C ILE A 174 20.53 -2.14 -12.55
N ASP A 175 21.70 -2.73 -12.32
CA ASP A 175 23.00 -2.05 -12.38
C ASP A 175 23.06 -0.76 -11.53
N GLY A 176 22.43 -0.79 -10.35
CA GLY A 176 22.35 0.35 -9.43
C GLY A 176 21.37 1.45 -9.87
N VAL A 177 20.58 1.20 -10.90
CA VAL A 177 19.59 2.16 -11.41
C VAL A 177 18.18 1.68 -11.08
N CYS A 178 17.39 2.57 -10.46
CA CYS A 178 15.97 2.33 -10.24
C CYS A 178 15.24 2.29 -11.59
N PRO A 179 14.37 1.28 -11.84
CA PRO A 179 13.54 1.24 -13.05
C PRO A 179 12.69 2.52 -13.18
N SER A 180 12.28 2.84 -14.40
CA SER A 180 11.46 4.02 -14.62
C SER A 180 10.08 3.84 -13.95
N PRO A 181 9.43 4.94 -13.50
CA PRO A 181 8.09 4.84 -12.93
C PRO A 181 7.07 4.16 -13.85
N SER A 182 7.22 4.34 -15.16
CA SER A 182 6.35 3.71 -16.17
C SER A 182 6.57 2.20 -16.23
N ASP A 183 7.82 1.74 -16.19
CA ASP A 183 8.13 0.30 -16.21
C ASP A 183 7.64 -0.38 -14.93
N MET A 184 7.85 0.26 -13.78
CA MET A 184 7.35 -0.24 -12.50
C MET A 184 5.83 -0.34 -12.49
N ALA A 185 5.12 0.71 -12.94
CA ALA A 185 3.67 0.69 -13.04
C ALA A 185 3.17 -0.36 -14.04
N GLY A 186 3.88 -0.51 -15.17
CA GLY A 186 3.59 -1.53 -16.18
C GLY A 186 3.63 -2.94 -15.60
N GLN A 187 4.64 -3.29 -14.80
CA GLN A 187 4.72 -4.59 -14.13
C GLN A 187 3.52 -4.85 -13.21
N VAL A 188 3.12 -3.84 -12.42
CA VAL A 188 1.95 -3.98 -11.54
C VAL A 188 0.66 -4.13 -12.34
N VAL A 189 0.49 -3.35 -13.42
CA VAL A 189 -0.69 -3.46 -14.27
C VAL A 189 -0.78 -4.81 -14.95
N THR A 190 0.31 -5.31 -15.53
CA THR A 190 0.36 -6.65 -16.12
C THR A 190 -0.07 -7.72 -15.12
N TYR A 191 0.45 -7.65 -13.88
CA TYR A 191 0.04 -8.58 -12.82
C TYR A 191 -1.46 -8.48 -12.51
N LEU A 192 -2.01 -7.26 -12.41
CA LEU A 192 -3.43 -7.03 -12.15
C LEU A 192 -4.32 -7.57 -13.29
N GLU A 193 -3.87 -7.48 -14.53
CA GLU A 193 -4.56 -8.03 -15.70
C GLU A 193 -4.54 -9.56 -15.69
N GLU A 194 -3.36 -10.16 -15.48
CA GLU A 194 -3.18 -11.62 -15.42
C GLU A 194 -3.99 -12.27 -14.29
N LYS A 195 -4.15 -11.57 -13.16
CA LYS A 195 -4.98 -12.03 -12.04
C LYS A 195 -6.46 -11.69 -12.19
N GLY A 196 -6.86 -11.04 -13.29
CA GLY A 196 -8.26 -10.73 -13.58
C GLY A 196 -8.87 -9.68 -12.66
N PHE A 197 -8.05 -8.74 -12.15
CA PHE A 197 -8.55 -7.59 -11.40
C PHE A 197 -9.06 -6.47 -12.30
N LEU A 198 -8.53 -6.36 -13.52
CA LEU A 198 -8.90 -5.28 -14.44
C LEU A 198 -10.02 -5.66 -15.42
N HIS A 199 -10.62 -6.84 -15.28
CA HIS A 199 -11.73 -7.33 -16.10
C HIS A 199 -12.69 -8.16 -15.21
N GLU A 200 -13.97 -8.24 -15.56
CA GLU A 200 -14.94 -9.10 -14.85
C GLU A 200 -14.65 -10.60 -15.06
#